data_AF-F2IJJ4-F1
#
_entry.id   AF-F2IJJ4-F1
#
_cell.length_a   1.000
_cell.length_b   1.000
_cell.length_c   1.000
_cell.angle_alpha   90.00
_cell.angle_beta   90.00
_cell.angle_gamma   90.00
#
_symmetry.space_group_name_H-M   'P 1'
#
loop_
_entity.id
_entity.type
_entity.pdbx_description
1 polymer ?
#
loop_
_entity_poly.entity_id
_entity_poly.type
_entity_poly.pdbx_seq_one_letter_code
_entity_poly.pdbx_strand_id
1 'polypeptide(L)'
;MNKHYLFIVLVFIGACSLQESPKSILDTSASEVLLPESDYDSTRLELTLLQQLKSLKTYIKSKNGAYSNQKAILIDMKIPSKYFRLFVVDLKTDKILSKGLCSHGSGSEIAGTDSLQFSNTPNSYMTSLGMYKVGSAYQGSFGKSYRLIGLEKSNDKAIARAIVLHRYSCVPDEEQFYPICNSLGCAMLSENYFEELIPLIDSESKPMILKIYY
;
A
#
# COMPACT_ATOMS: atom_id res chain seq x y z
N MET A 1 65.49 30.37 62.78
CA MET A 1 66.36 29.18 62.94
C MET A 1 65.87 28.11 61.97
N ASN A 2 66.53 28.02 60.81
CA ASN A 2 66.25 27.02 59.78
C ASN A 2 66.73 25.65 60.25
N LYS A 3 65.92 24.60 60.09
CA LYS A 3 66.37 23.23 60.13
C LYS A 3 66.05 22.58 58.79
N HIS A 4 67.12 22.31 58.03
CA HIS A 4 67.08 21.43 56.89
C HIS A 4 66.92 19.99 57.37
N TYR A 5 65.99 19.25 56.77
CA TYR A 5 66.06 17.80 56.72
C TYR A 5 65.84 17.32 55.29
N LEU A 6 66.90 16.68 54.81
CA LEU A 6 67.06 15.91 53.59
C LEU A 6 66.17 14.66 53.66
N PHE A 7 65.31 14.42 52.66
CA PHE A 7 64.75 13.07 52.46
C PHE A 7 64.47 12.78 50.97
N ILE A 8 65.42 12.05 50.39
CA ILE A 8 65.30 10.86 49.54
C ILE A 8 64.16 10.85 48.50
N VAL A 9 64.57 10.97 47.24
CA VAL A 9 63.81 10.63 46.04
C VAL A 9 63.60 9.11 45.98
N LEU A 10 62.34 8.67 46.05
CA LEU A 10 61.90 7.35 45.63
C LEU A 10 61.02 7.52 44.38
N VAL A 11 61.64 7.34 43.21
CA VAL A 11 60.91 7.20 41.93
C VAL A 11 60.26 5.82 41.94
N PHE A 12 58.97 5.75 42.25
CA PHE A 12 58.16 4.57 41.96
C PHE A 12 57.84 4.56 40.47
N ILE A 13 58.53 3.69 39.73
CA ILE A 13 58.12 3.29 38.38
C ILE A 13 56.91 2.38 38.56
N GLY A 14 55.71 2.98 38.57
CA GLY A 14 54.46 2.24 38.47
C GLY A 14 54.35 1.67 37.07
N ALA A 15 54.58 0.37 36.92
CA ALA A 15 54.18 -0.39 35.73
C ALA A 15 52.65 -0.38 35.67
N CYS A 16 52.08 0.58 34.95
CA CYS A 16 50.66 0.59 34.60
C CYS A 16 50.49 -0.47 33.51
N SER A 17 50.05 -1.67 33.88
CA SER A 17 49.54 -2.64 32.92
C SER A 17 48.34 -2.03 32.23
N LEU A 18 48.52 -1.63 30.97
CA LEU A 18 47.45 -1.30 30.04
C LEU A 18 46.57 -2.55 29.90
N GLN A 19 45.50 -2.60 30.66
CA GLN A 19 44.42 -3.54 30.42
C GLN A 19 43.68 -3.04 29.18
N GLU A 20 43.93 -3.69 28.05
CA GLU A 20 43.15 -3.48 26.83
C GLU A 20 41.67 -3.75 27.16
N SER A 21 40.86 -2.71 27.09
CA SER A 21 39.40 -2.84 27.06
C SER A 21 39.04 -3.69 25.83
N PRO A 22 38.24 -4.77 25.97
CA PRO A 22 37.86 -5.57 24.83
C PRO A 22 37.07 -4.69 23.85
N LYS A 23 37.61 -4.49 22.65
CA LYS A 23 36.84 -3.99 21.50
C LYS A 23 35.65 -4.91 21.33
N SER A 24 34.43 -4.40 21.57
CA SER A 24 33.23 -5.11 21.18
C SER A 24 33.19 -5.15 19.66
N ILE A 25 33.70 -6.24 19.10
CA ILE A 25 33.40 -6.67 17.75
C ILE A 25 31.96 -7.19 17.82
N LEU A 26 31.00 -6.31 17.59
CA LEU A 26 29.69 -6.71 17.11
C LEU A 26 29.56 -6.18 15.69
N ASP A 27 30.34 -6.80 14.82
CA ASP A 27 30.13 -6.81 13.38
C ASP A 27 28.86 -7.64 13.15
N THR A 28 27.69 -7.03 13.38
CA THR A 28 26.43 -7.62 12.95
C THR A 28 26.20 -7.06 11.57
N SER A 29 26.66 -7.81 10.56
CA SER A 29 26.15 -7.67 9.22
C SER A 29 24.63 -7.59 9.32
N ALA A 30 24.07 -6.47 8.86
CA ALA A 30 22.65 -6.36 8.67
C ALA A 30 22.27 -7.48 7.70
N SER A 31 21.83 -8.61 8.26
CA SER A 31 21.10 -9.64 7.56
C SER A 31 19.90 -8.90 6.97
N GLU A 32 20.02 -8.54 5.70
CA GLU A 32 18.92 -8.12 4.86
C GLU A 32 17.85 -9.19 5.03
N VAL A 33 16.81 -8.88 5.82
CA VAL A 33 15.67 -9.78 6.00
C VAL A 33 14.98 -9.73 4.65
N LEU A 34 15.38 -10.63 3.76
CA LEU A 34 14.71 -10.87 2.49
C LEU A 34 13.25 -11.13 2.85
N LEU A 35 12.39 -10.19 2.46
CA LEU A 35 10.97 -10.49 2.30
C LEU A 35 10.92 -11.80 1.54
N PRO A 36 10.12 -12.80 1.97
CA PRO A 36 9.95 -14.00 1.17
C PRO A 36 9.65 -13.53 -0.25
N GLU A 37 10.40 -14.02 -1.24
CA GLU A 37 10.07 -13.77 -2.65
C GLU A 37 8.57 -13.97 -2.74
N SER A 38 7.85 -12.94 -3.20
CA SER A 38 6.40 -12.97 -3.18
C SER A 38 6.01 -14.30 -3.83
N ASP A 39 5.51 -15.26 -3.06
CA ASP A 39 5.00 -16.56 -3.53
C ASP A 39 3.66 -16.37 -4.27
N TYR A 40 3.59 -15.21 -4.88
CA TYR A 40 2.52 -14.67 -5.64
C TYR A 40 2.65 -15.30 -7.02
N ASP A 41 1.71 -16.20 -7.30
CA ASP A 41 1.57 -16.83 -8.60
C ASP A 41 1.42 -15.75 -9.69
N SER A 42 2.55 -15.38 -10.29
CA SER A 42 2.65 -14.36 -11.34
C SER A 42 1.86 -14.78 -12.58
N THR A 43 1.71 -16.10 -12.80
CA THR A 43 0.88 -16.65 -13.87
C THR A 43 -0.60 -16.41 -13.56
N ARG A 44 -1.04 -16.65 -12.32
CA ARG A 44 -2.39 -16.29 -11.88
C ARG A 44 -2.64 -14.79 -12.03
N LEU A 45 -1.68 -13.93 -11.65
CA LEU A 45 -1.83 -12.48 -11.83
C LEU A 45 -2.15 -12.15 -13.27
N GLU A 46 -1.28 -12.61 -14.17
CA GLU A 46 -1.35 -12.27 -15.58
C GLU A 46 -2.68 -12.75 -16.18
N LEU A 47 -3.04 -14.01 -15.94
CA LEU A 47 -4.30 -14.58 -16.42
C LEU A 47 -5.52 -13.84 -15.85
N THR A 48 -5.52 -13.57 -14.55
CA THR A 48 -6.62 -12.88 -13.88
C THR A 48 -6.73 -11.44 -14.38
N LEU A 49 -5.62 -10.72 -14.47
CA LEU A 49 -5.56 -9.34 -14.95
C LEU A 49 -6.09 -9.25 -16.38
N LEU A 50 -5.61 -10.09 -17.29
CA LEU A 50 -6.08 -10.13 -18.69
C LEU A 50 -7.59 -10.39 -18.78
N GLN A 51 -8.11 -11.32 -17.96
CA GLN A 51 -9.54 -11.58 -17.89
C GLN A 51 -10.33 -10.36 -17.38
N GLN A 52 -9.83 -9.68 -16.34
CA GLN A 52 -10.48 -8.47 -15.82
C GLN A 52 -10.43 -7.32 -16.84
N LEU A 53 -9.30 -7.12 -17.52
CA LEU A 53 -9.13 -6.12 -18.59
C LEU A 53 -10.10 -6.35 -19.74
N LYS A 54 -10.28 -7.60 -20.19
CA LYS A 54 -11.25 -7.93 -21.24
C LYS A 54 -12.67 -7.48 -20.87
N SER A 55 -13.12 -7.81 -19.65
CA SER A 55 -14.45 -7.42 -19.18
C SER A 55 -14.60 -5.90 -19.05
N LEU A 56 -13.55 -5.22 -18.57
CA LEU A 56 -13.52 -3.78 -18.37
C LEU A 56 -13.55 -3.02 -19.70
N LYS A 57 -12.71 -3.41 -20.67
CA LYS A 57 -12.70 -2.81 -22.01
C LYS A 57 -14.05 -2.96 -22.70
N THR A 58 -14.70 -4.12 -22.54
CA THR A 58 -16.05 -4.36 -23.06
C THR A 58 -17.05 -3.39 -22.44
N TYR A 59 -17.00 -3.21 -21.12
CA TYR A 59 -17.84 -2.24 -20.43
C TYR A 59 -17.58 -0.81 -20.93
N ILE A 60 -16.32 -0.36 -20.96
CA ILE A 60 -15.96 1.00 -21.40
C ILE A 60 -16.46 1.26 -22.83
N LYS A 61 -16.28 0.30 -23.74
CA LYS A 61 -16.76 0.41 -25.13
C LYS A 61 -18.29 0.57 -25.18
N SER A 62 -19.02 -0.17 -24.37
CA SER A 62 -20.50 -0.10 -24.30
C SER A 62 -21.04 1.26 -23.82
N LYS A 63 -20.18 2.08 -23.20
CA LYS A 63 -20.55 3.39 -22.62
C LYS A 63 -20.23 4.57 -23.54
N ASN A 64 -19.98 4.30 -24.83
CA ASN A 64 -19.88 5.29 -25.90
C ASN A 64 -18.97 6.48 -25.55
N GLY A 65 -17.82 6.21 -24.95
CA GLY A 65 -16.82 7.22 -24.62
C GLY A 65 -17.13 8.04 -23.37
N ALA A 66 -17.98 7.58 -22.45
CA ALA A 66 -18.20 8.22 -21.15
C ALA A 66 -16.99 8.11 -20.20
N TYR A 67 -16.07 7.17 -20.44
CA TYR A 67 -14.93 6.86 -19.58
C TYR A 67 -13.61 6.90 -20.35
N SER A 68 -12.49 7.02 -19.63
CA SER A 68 -11.16 6.86 -20.22
C SER A 68 -11.03 5.49 -20.88
N ASN A 69 -10.43 5.49 -22.07
CA ASN A 69 -9.98 4.30 -22.78
C ASN A 69 -8.45 4.22 -22.82
N GLN A 70 -7.74 5.02 -22.02
CA GLN A 70 -6.28 5.04 -21.94
C GLN A 70 -5.80 4.26 -20.72
N LYS A 71 -6.35 4.55 -19.54
CA LYS A 71 -5.91 3.94 -18.29
C LYS A 71 -7.08 3.48 -17.43
N ALA A 72 -6.82 2.51 -16.56
CA ALA A 72 -7.74 2.09 -15.50
C ALA A 72 -6.98 1.71 -14.23
N ILE A 73 -7.72 1.58 -13.12
CA ILE A 73 -7.21 1.07 -11.85
C ILE A 73 -7.88 -0.28 -11.59
N LEU A 74 -7.09 -1.29 -11.24
CA LEU A 74 -7.56 -2.64 -10.91
C LEU A 74 -7.08 -3.00 -9.52
N ILE A 75 -7.96 -3.55 -8.68
CA ILE A 75 -7.63 -3.99 -7.33
C ILE A 75 -8.04 -5.45 -7.15
N ASP A 76 -7.07 -6.35 -7.03
CA ASP A 76 -7.26 -7.78 -6.81
C ASP A 76 -7.31 -8.07 -5.30
N MET A 77 -8.51 -8.19 -4.74
CA MET A 77 -8.69 -8.47 -3.32
C MET A 77 -8.36 -9.92 -2.94
N LYS A 78 -8.12 -10.81 -3.92
CA LYS A 78 -7.63 -12.16 -3.62
C LYS A 78 -6.15 -12.14 -3.20
N ILE A 79 -5.44 -11.07 -3.56
CA ILE A 79 -4.08 -10.82 -3.10
C ILE A 79 -4.16 -10.30 -1.66
N PRO A 80 -3.44 -10.94 -0.72
CA PRO A 80 -3.33 -10.45 0.65
C PRO A 80 -2.91 -8.99 0.71
N SER A 81 -3.40 -8.25 1.71
CA SER A 81 -3.20 -6.79 1.81
C SER A 81 -1.73 -6.36 1.95
N LYS A 82 -0.88 -7.29 2.36
CA LYS A 82 0.57 -7.12 2.51
C LYS A 82 1.37 -7.13 1.21
N TYR A 83 0.76 -7.51 0.09
CA TYR A 83 1.40 -7.53 -1.23
C TYR A 83 0.76 -6.52 -2.19
N PHE A 84 1.48 -6.16 -3.25
CA PHE A 84 0.97 -5.25 -4.27
C PHE A 84 -0.29 -5.81 -4.91
N ARG A 85 -1.40 -5.07 -4.76
CA ARG A 85 -2.72 -5.52 -5.23
C ARG A 85 -3.54 -4.48 -5.94
N LEU A 86 -3.08 -3.23 -5.96
CA LEU A 86 -3.60 -2.20 -6.84
C LEU A 86 -2.65 -2.05 -8.03
N PHE A 87 -3.23 -2.00 -9.23
CA PHE A 87 -2.51 -1.85 -10.48
C PHE A 87 -3.14 -0.73 -11.31
N VAL A 88 -2.33 0.25 -11.73
CA VAL A 88 -2.70 1.16 -12.82
C VAL A 88 -2.27 0.50 -14.12
N VAL A 89 -3.18 0.38 -15.07
CA VAL A 89 -2.95 -0.31 -16.34
C VAL A 89 -3.12 0.62 -17.52
N ASP A 90 -2.35 0.39 -18.57
CA ASP A 90 -2.57 0.95 -19.90
C ASP A 90 -3.55 0.05 -20.67
N LEU A 91 -4.70 0.60 -21.06
CA LEU A 91 -5.78 -0.14 -21.73
C LEU A 91 -5.52 -0.40 -23.21
N LYS A 92 -4.48 0.20 -23.80
CA LYS A 92 -4.08 -0.07 -25.20
C LYS A 92 -3.11 -1.24 -25.29
N THR A 93 -2.19 -1.31 -24.33
CA THR A 93 -1.08 -2.27 -24.32
C THR A 93 -1.25 -3.39 -23.29
N ASP A 94 -2.24 -3.30 -22.42
CA ASP A 94 -2.50 -4.25 -21.32
C ASP A 94 -1.35 -4.36 -20.29
N LYS A 95 -0.48 -3.35 -20.25
CA LYS A 95 0.66 -3.31 -19.34
C LYS A 95 0.32 -2.62 -18.03
N ILE A 96 0.88 -3.13 -16.93
CA ILE A 96 0.90 -2.44 -15.65
C ILE A 96 1.87 -1.26 -15.76
N LEU A 97 1.38 -0.06 -15.47
CA LEU A 97 2.16 1.19 -15.44
C LEU A 97 2.70 1.48 -14.04
N SER A 98 1.95 1.10 -13.02
CA SER A 98 2.25 1.38 -11.62
C SER A 98 1.50 0.39 -10.73
N LYS A 99 2.06 0.06 -9.57
CA LYS A 99 1.45 -0.86 -8.60
C LYS A 99 1.66 -0.35 -7.17
N GLY A 100 0.74 -0.67 -6.28
CA GLY A 100 0.82 -0.25 -4.88
C GLY A 100 0.05 -1.17 -3.94
N LEU A 101 0.34 -1.04 -2.64
CA LEU A 101 -0.48 -1.62 -1.60
C LEU A 101 -1.82 -0.88 -1.53
N CYS A 102 -2.87 -1.59 -1.14
CA CYS A 102 -4.19 -1.00 -0.93
C CYS A 102 -4.84 -1.67 0.26
N SER A 103 -5.44 -0.94 1.19
CA SER A 103 -6.22 -1.53 2.28
C SER A 103 -7.57 -2.09 1.79
N HIS A 104 -8.28 -2.82 2.65
CA HIS A 104 -9.70 -3.13 2.47
C HIS A 104 -10.49 -2.75 3.73
N GLY A 105 -11.81 -2.86 3.67
CA GLY A 105 -12.66 -2.60 4.84
C GLY A 105 -12.52 -3.67 5.92
N SER A 106 -12.45 -3.27 7.18
CA SER A 106 -12.31 -4.18 8.35
C SER A 106 -13.43 -5.22 8.46
N GLY A 107 -14.64 -4.91 7.99
CA GLY A 107 -15.73 -5.87 7.95
C GLY A 107 -15.51 -7.00 6.93
N SER A 108 -14.58 -6.82 5.98
CA SER A 108 -14.29 -7.83 4.96
C SER A 108 -13.48 -9.02 5.49
N GLU A 109 -12.88 -8.89 6.67
CA GLU A 109 -12.10 -9.97 7.28
C GLU A 109 -13.00 -11.13 7.71
N ILE A 110 -12.56 -12.36 7.42
CA ILE A 110 -13.18 -13.58 7.92
C ILE A 110 -12.22 -14.20 8.95
N ALA A 111 -12.64 -14.20 10.22
CA ALA A 111 -11.82 -14.63 11.33
C ALA A 111 -11.20 -16.03 11.11
N GLY A 112 -9.89 -16.13 11.26
CA GLY A 112 -9.15 -17.39 11.13
C GLY A 112 -8.85 -17.82 9.68
N THR A 113 -9.05 -16.94 8.69
CA THR A 113 -8.76 -17.25 7.27
C THR A 113 -8.12 -16.06 6.57
N ASP A 114 -7.47 -16.32 5.43
CA ASP A 114 -7.01 -15.27 4.50
C ASP A 114 -8.07 -14.87 3.47
N SER A 115 -9.31 -15.38 3.60
CA SER A 115 -10.41 -15.08 2.68
C SER A 115 -11.15 -13.82 3.10
N LEU A 116 -11.66 -13.10 2.10
CA LEU A 116 -12.45 -11.89 2.32
C LEU A 116 -13.92 -12.09 1.95
N GLN A 117 -14.78 -11.36 2.65
CA GLN A 117 -16.19 -11.15 2.32
C GLN A 117 -16.46 -9.71 1.91
N PHE A 118 -17.52 -9.49 1.14
CA PHE A 118 -17.82 -8.19 0.56
C PHE A 118 -19.29 -7.85 0.72
N SER A 119 -19.59 -6.56 0.89
CA SER A 119 -20.96 -6.09 1.03
C SER A 119 -21.08 -4.65 0.54
N ASN A 120 -22.25 -4.35 0.00
CA ASN A 120 -22.68 -3.00 -0.35
C ASN A 120 -23.55 -2.37 0.75
N THR A 121 -23.75 -3.06 1.87
CA THR A 121 -24.67 -2.63 2.92
C THR A 121 -24.05 -1.50 3.76
N PRO A 122 -24.76 -0.39 4.01
CA PRO A 122 -24.31 0.64 4.93
C PRO A 122 -23.90 0.07 6.29
N ASN A 123 -22.86 0.65 6.90
CA ASN A 123 -22.30 0.23 8.20
C ASN A 123 -21.76 -1.22 8.26
N SER A 124 -21.67 -1.94 7.13
CA SER A 124 -21.01 -3.25 7.10
C SER A 124 -19.49 -3.17 7.28
N TYR A 125 -18.91 -1.99 7.04
CA TYR A 125 -17.46 -1.75 6.98
C TYR A 125 -16.69 -2.66 6.01
N MET A 126 -17.40 -3.32 5.09
CA MET A 126 -16.83 -4.19 4.08
C MET A 126 -16.50 -3.40 2.81
N THR A 127 -15.48 -3.82 2.08
CA THR A 127 -15.28 -3.39 0.70
C THR A 127 -16.46 -3.88 -0.18
N SER A 128 -16.81 -3.10 -1.20
CA SER A 128 -17.76 -3.51 -2.25
C SER A 128 -17.03 -3.86 -3.53
N LEU A 129 -17.41 -4.95 -4.18
CA LEU A 129 -16.84 -5.36 -5.47
C LEU A 129 -17.52 -4.65 -6.65
N GLY A 130 -16.83 -4.60 -7.79
CA GLY A 130 -17.37 -4.10 -9.05
C GLY A 130 -16.61 -2.88 -9.59
N MET A 131 -17.12 -2.32 -10.68
CA MET A 131 -16.58 -1.12 -11.31
C MET A 131 -17.09 0.15 -10.64
N TYR A 132 -16.18 1.10 -10.46
CA TYR A 132 -16.41 2.44 -9.95
C TYR A 132 -15.96 3.45 -10.98
N LYS A 133 -16.72 4.54 -11.13
CA LYS A 133 -16.21 5.76 -11.73
C LYS A 133 -15.37 6.47 -10.67
N VAL A 134 -14.12 6.78 -11.03
CA VAL A 134 -13.29 7.70 -10.25
C VAL A 134 -13.83 9.11 -10.49
N GLY A 135 -14.46 9.69 -9.47
CA GLY A 135 -15.07 11.01 -9.50
C GLY A 135 -14.05 12.13 -9.32
N SER A 136 -14.54 13.37 -9.25
CA SER A 136 -13.69 14.53 -8.98
C SER A 136 -12.99 14.42 -7.63
N ALA A 137 -11.77 14.93 -7.58
CA ALA A 137 -11.04 15.10 -6.34
C ALA A 137 -11.76 16.12 -5.43
N TYR A 138 -11.63 15.94 -4.12
CA TYR A 138 -12.03 16.91 -3.11
C TYR A 138 -11.06 16.85 -1.92
N GLN A 139 -11.07 17.90 -1.08
CA GLN A 139 -10.31 17.91 0.16
C GLN A 139 -11.16 17.30 1.29
N GLY A 140 -10.74 16.16 1.82
CA GLY A 140 -11.36 15.48 2.96
C GLY A 140 -10.45 15.46 4.20
N SER A 141 -10.87 14.73 5.23
CA SER A 141 -10.11 14.60 6.49
C SER A 141 -8.73 13.93 6.32
N PHE A 142 -8.52 13.20 5.22
CA PHE A 142 -7.28 12.49 4.91
C PHE A 142 -6.49 13.15 3.76
N GLY A 143 -6.75 14.42 3.47
CA GLY A 143 -6.15 15.11 2.34
C GLY A 143 -7.01 15.08 1.08
N LYS A 144 -6.37 15.19 -0.08
CA LYS A 144 -7.00 15.04 -1.38
C LYS A 144 -7.52 13.59 -1.52
N SER A 145 -8.78 13.46 -1.92
CA SER A 145 -9.45 12.16 -2.09
C SER A 145 -10.31 12.16 -3.34
N TYR A 146 -10.49 11.00 -3.97
CA TYR A 146 -11.38 10.82 -5.12
C TYR A 146 -12.65 10.09 -4.71
N ARG A 147 -13.81 10.69 -4.95
CA ARG A 147 -15.09 10.02 -4.69
C ARG A 147 -15.26 8.82 -5.62
N LEU A 148 -15.63 7.67 -5.07
CA LEU A 148 -15.92 6.49 -5.88
C LEU A 148 -17.43 6.35 -6.08
N ILE A 149 -17.86 6.37 -7.34
CA ILE A 149 -19.27 6.21 -7.73
C ILE A 149 -19.44 4.78 -8.25
N GLY A 150 -20.23 3.98 -7.54
CA GLY A 150 -20.52 2.60 -7.96
C GLY A 150 -21.31 2.55 -9.27
N LEU A 151 -20.93 1.62 -10.15
CA LEU A 151 -21.53 1.44 -11.48
C LEU A 151 -22.28 0.11 -11.62
N GLU A 152 -22.33 -0.68 -10.55
CA GLU A 152 -22.92 -2.01 -10.48
C GLU A 152 -23.76 -2.17 -9.21
N LYS A 153 -24.74 -3.08 -9.20
CA LYS A 153 -25.57 -3.33 -8.01
C LYS A 153 -24.77 -3.73 -6.76
N SER A 154 -23.60 -4.34 -6.96
CA SER A 154 -22.68 -4.72 -5.90
C SER A 154 -21.97 -3.54 -5.24
N ASN A 155 -22.04 -2.33 -5.80
CA ASN A 155 -21.39 -1.14 -5.26
C ASN A 155 -22.19 0.17 -5.43
N ASP A 156 -23.45 0.11 -5.86
CA ASP A 156 -24.31 1.29 -6.11
C ASP A 156 -24.57 2.19 -4.88
N LYS A 157 -24.26 1.73 -3.65
CA LYS A 157 -24.36 2.52 -2.42
C LYS A 157 -23.04 3.20 -2.04
N ALA A 158 -22.00 3.13 -2.87
CA ALA A 158 -20.68 3.71 -2.58
C ALA A 158 -20.75 5.18 -2.16
N ILE A 159 -21.55 6.01 -2.84
CA ILE A 159 -21.71 7.43 -2.48
C ILE A 159 -22.41 7.59 -1.15
N ALA A 160 -23.51 6.87 -0.92
CA ALA A 160 -24.25 6.91 0.36
C ALA A 160 -23.39 6.43 1.54
N ARG A 161 -22.40 5.58 1.25
CA ARG A 161 -21.43 5.05 2.21
C ARG A 161 -20.13 5.86 2.30
N ALA A 162 -20.04 7.00 1.61
CA ALA A 162 -18.85 7.85 1.55
C ALA A 162 -17.56 7.08 1.18
N ILE A 163 -17.66 6.11 0.26
CA ILE A 163 -16.51 5.34 -0.20
C ILE A 163 -15.67 6.18 -1.16
N VAL A 164 -14.38 6.31 -0.84
CA VAL A 164 -13.42 7.11 -1.60
C VAL A 164 -12.10 6.37 -1.76
N LEU A 165 -11.32 6.81 -2.75
CA LEU A 165 -9.91 6.47 -2.89
C LEU A 165 -9.10 7.60 -2.22
N HIS A 166 -8.29 7.26 -1.24
CA HIS A 166 -7.50 8.25 -0.49
C HIS A 166 -6.20 7.66 0.05
N ARG A 167 -5.29 8.52 0.49
CA ARG A 167 -4.11 8.10 1.26
C ARG A 167 -4.42 7.94 2.74
N TYR A 168 -3.63 7.12 3.43
CA TYR A 168 -3.59 7.09 4.88
C TYR A 168 -2.24 6.57 5.38
N SER A 169 -1.67 7.21 6.40
CA SER A 169 -0.29 6.98 6.85
C SER A 169 -0.01 5.57 7.40
N CYS A 170 -1.04 4.78 7.71
CA CYS A 170 -0.86 3.40 8.14
C CYS A 170 -0.60 2.42 6.99
N VAL A 171 -0.80 2.83 5.73
CA VAL A 171 -0.49 2.02 4.57
C VAL A 171 0.98 2.27 4.19
N PRO A 172 1.85 1.23 4.22
CA PRO A 172 3.24 1.36 3.81
C PRO A 172 3.38 1.38 2.29
N ASP A 173 4.51 1.89 1.80
CA ASP A 173 4.83 1.91 0.37
C ASP A 173 5.25 0.53 -0.16
N GLU A 174 5.95 -0.24 0.67
CA GLU A 174 6.53 -1.53 0.29
C GLU A 174 5.74 -2.70 0.87
N GLU A 175 5.89 -3.87 0.25
CA GLU A 175 5.30 -5.12 0.74
C GLU A 175 5.73 -5.45 2.17
N GLN A 176 4.84 -6.12 2.91
CA GLN A 176 4.98 -6.34 4.34
C GLN A 176 5.00 -7.83 4.68
N PHE A 177 5.54 -8.18 5.85
CA PHE A 177 5.47 -9.55 6.37
C PHE A 177 4.05 -9.90 6.86
N TYR A 178 3.32 -8.91 7.36
CA TYR A 178 1.98 -9.04 7.96
C TYR A 178 0.95 -8.19 7.21
N PRO A 179 -0.36 -8.55 7.28
CA PRO A 179 -1.43 -7.73 6.72
C PRO A 179 -1.34 -6.26 7.17
N ILE A 180 -1.57 -5.34 6.23
CA ILE A 180 -1.59 -3.89 6.52
C ILE A 180 -2.89 -3.49 7.21
N CYS A 181 -2.94 -2.24 7.67
CA CYS A 181 -4.12 -1.67 8.32
C CYS A 181 -5.40 -1.72 7.45
N ASN A 182 -6.55 -1.76 8.12
CA ASN A 182 -7.87 -1.81 7.50
C ASN A 182 -8.58 -0.45 7.52
N SER A 183 -9.47 -0.24 6.55
CA SER A 183 -10.38 0.91 6.45
C SER A 183 -11.79 0.55 6.95
N LEU A 184 -12.77 1.42 6.71
CA LEU A 184 -14.21 1.13 6.87
C LEU A 184 -14.92 0.89 5.53
N GLY A 185 -14.15 0.50 4.50
CA GLY A 185 -14.63 0.17 3.15
C GLY A 185 -13.95 0.99 2.03
N CYS A 186 -13.26 2.07 2.37
CA CYS A 186 -12.48 2.87 1.43
C CYS A 186 -11.23 2.13 0.91
N ALA A 187 -10.78 2.49 -0.28
CA ALA A 187 -9.47 2.09 -0.79
C ALA A 187 -8.43 3.08 -0.25
N MET A 188 -7.58 2.63 0.68
CA MET A 188 -6.50 3.45 1.24
C MET A 188 -5.16 3.03 0.66
N LEU A 189 -4.37 4.02 0.26
CA LEU A 189 -3.02 3.88 -0.27
C LEU A 189 -2.00 4.55 0.66
N SER A 190 -0.72 4.24 0.49
CA SER A 190 0.33 4.99 1.17
C SER A 190 0.37 6.43 0.67
N GLU A 191 0.97 7.33 1.45
CA GLU A 191 1.03 8.74 1.09
C GLU A 191 1.89 8.97 -0.16
N ASN A 192 3.07 8.34 -0.25
CA ASN A 192 3.97 8.53 -1.40
C ASN A 192 3.36 7.97 -2.68
N TYR A 193 2.84 6.73 -2.64
CA TYR A 193 2.19 6.12 -3.80
C TYR A 193 0.96 6.92 -4.28
N PHE A 194 0.19 7.50 -3.34
CA PHE A 194 -0.95 8.33 -3.72
C PHE A 194 -0.53 9.59 -4.48
N GLU A 195 0.60 10.22 -4.10
CA GLU A 195 1.14 11.37 -4.85
C GLU A 195 1.61 10.99 -6.26
N GLU A 196 2.15 9.78 -6.45
CA GLU A 196 2.46 9.23 -7.79
C GLU A 196 1.20 8.94 -8.62
N LEU A 197 0.12 8.53 -7.96
CA LEU A 197 -1.13 8.17 -8.62
C LEU A 197 -1.92 9.38 -9.10
N ILE A 198 -1.87 10.51 -8.37
CA ILE A 198 -2.57 11.75 -8.72
C ILE A 198 -2.38 12.16 -10.19
N PRO A 199 -1.15 12.33 -10.73
CA PRO A 199 -0.97 12.75 -12.12
C PRO A 199 -1.47 11.71 -13.12
N LEU A 200 -1.47 10.41 -12.77
CA LEU A 200 -2.04 9.37 -13.64
C LEU A 200 -3.56 9.50 -13.78
N ILE A 201 -4.25 9.92 -12.71
CA ILE A 201 -5.69 10.17 -12.71
C ILE A 201 -6.01 11.52 -13.35
N ASP A 202 -5.36 12.59 -12.90
CA ASP A 202 -5.73 13.98 -13.24
C ASP A 202 -5.38 14.35 -14.69
N SER A 203 -4.45 13.61 -15.33
CA SER A 203 -4.11 13.80 -16.75
C SER A 203 -5.16 13.23 -17.71
N GLU A 204 -6.10 12.42 -17.23
CA GLU A 204 -7.12 11.82 -18.08
C GLU A 204 -8.25 12.81 -18.39
N SER A 205 -8.51 13.03 -19.68
CA SER A 205 -9.61 13.91 -20.14
C SER A 205 -11.01 13.38 -19.82
N LYS A 206 -11.11 12.12 -19.41
CA LYS A 206 -12.36 11.43 -19.06
C LYS A 206 -12.16 10.63 -17.77
N PRO A 207 -13.23 10.43 -16.97
CA PRO A 207 -13.12 9.67 -15.74
C PRO A 207 -12.55 8.26 -15.98
N MET A 208 -11.55 7.87 -15.19
CA MET A 208 -11.06 6.50 -15.14
C MET A 208 -12.09 5.58 -14.49
N ILE A 209 -12.04 4.31 -14.87
CA ILE A 209 -12.70 3.24 -14.11
C ILE A 209 -11.70 2.63 -13.13
N LEU A 210 -12.14 2.47 -11.89
CA LEU A 210 -11.49 1.64 -10.87
C LEU A 210 -12.32 0.36 -10.71
N LYS A 211 -11.72 -0.81 -10.86
CA LYS A 211 -12.39 -2.10 -10.68
C LYS A 211 -11.83 -2.85 -9.47
N ILE A 212 -12.70 -3.18 -8.51
CA ILE A 212 -12.36 -4.06 -7.39
C ILE A 212 -12.93 -5.45 -7.67
N TYR A 213 -12.11 -6.49 -7.60
CA TYR A 213 -12.50 -7.88 -7.83
C TYR A 213 -11.85 -8.82 -6.82
N TYR A 214 -12.36 -10.05 -6.73
CA TYR A 214 -11.90 -11.12 -5.85
C TYR A 214 -12.01 -12.46 -6.58
#